data_AF-A0A803M8K3-F1
#
_entry.id   AF-A0A803M8K3-F1
#
_cell.length_a   1.000
_cell.length_b   1.000
_cell.length_c   1.000
_cell.angle_alpha   90.00
_cell.angle_beta   90.00
_cell.angle_gamma   90.00
#
_symmetry.space_group_name_H-M   'P 1'
#
loop_
_entity.id
_entity.type
_entity.pdbx_description
1 polymer ?
#
loop_
_entity_poly.entity_id
_entity_poly.type
_entity_poly.pdbx_seq_one_letter_code
_entity_poly.pdbx_strand_id
1 'polypeptide(L)' 'MSQAIELDLCVGDPSLPRGSQGYACKDPAKVTTDDFVYTGFRGKKTPNNVFGNNVTLAFSDVFPAFNGLGMSVRVCNSP' A
#
# COMPACT_ATOMS: atom_id res chain seq x y z
N MET A 1 0.71 -23.29 -23.86
CA MET A 1 0.57 -23.86 -22.51
C MET A 1 0.24 -22.71 -21.58
N SER A 2 -0.97 -22.71 -21.04
CA SER A 2 -1.44 -21.69 -20.10
C SER A 2 -0.61 -21.80 -18.82
N GLN A 3 0.33 -20.87 -18.60
CA GLN A 3 0.69 -20.55 -17.22
C GLN A 3 -0.53 -19.80 -16.67
N ALA A 4 -1.47 -20.55 -16.09
CA ALA A 4 -2.29 -20.00 -15.04
C ALA A 4 -1.36 -19.70 -13.87
N ILE A 5 -0.67 -18.56 -13.94
CA ILE A 5 -0.21 -17.88 -12.75
C ILE A 5 -1.49 -17.34 -12.12
N GLU A 6 -2.12 -18.12 -11.25
CA GLU A 6 -2.81 -17.52 -10.11
C GLU A 6 -1.74 -16.73 -9.37
N LEU A 7 -1.51 -15.48 -9.80
CA LEU A 7 -0.78 -14.54 -9.00
C LEU A 7 -1.77 -14.06 -7.96
N ASP A 8 -1.83 -14.77 -6.83
CA ASP A 8 -2.74 -14.41 -5.73
C ASP A 8 -2.58 -12.94 -5.34
N LEU A 9 -1.36 -12.39 -5.46
CA LEU A 9 -1.01 -11.04 -5.02
C LEU A 9 0.06 -10.40 -5.94
N CYS A 10 -0.20 -9.18 -6.44
CA CYS A 10 0.76 -8.34 -7.15
C CYS A 10 1.23 -7.20 -6.24
N VAL A 11 2.35 -7.37 -5.54
CA VAL A 11 2.98 -6.25 -4.81
C VAL A 11 3.51 -5.25 -5.83
N GLY A 12 3.09 -3.98 -5.74
CA GLY A 12 3.55 -2.93 -6.65
C GLY A 12 5.03 -2.62 -6.46
N ASP A 13 5.73 -2.31 -7.56
CA ASP A 13 7.08 -1.75 -7.52
C ASP A 13 7.02 -0.22 -7.64
N PRO A 14 7.16 0.54 -6.53
CA PRO A 14 7.10 1.99 -6.55
C PRO A 14 8.34 2.65 -7.18
N SER A 15 9.39 1.88 -7.50
CA SER A 15 10.56 2.41 -8.23
C SER A 15 10.29 2.60 -9.73
N LEU A 16 9.21 2.00 -10.24
CA LEU A 16 8.81 2.09 -11.63
C LEU A 16 7.68 3.11 -11.83
N PRO A 17 7.53 3.67 -13.05
CA PRO A 17 6.43 4.58 -13.36
C PRO A 17 5.06 3.94 -13.14
N ARG A 18 4.13 4.71 -12.57
CA ARG A 18 2.74 4.29 -12.38
C ARG A 18 1.98 4.40 -13.71
N GLY A 19 1.32 3.31 -14.11
CA GLY A 19 0.44 3.25 -15.28
C GLY A 19 -1.03 3.43 -14.93
N SER A 20 -1.90 3.30 -15.94
CA SER A 20 -3.36 3.40 -15.78
C SER A 20 -3.96 2.32 -14.86
N GLN A 21 -3.27 1.20 -14.68
CA GLN A 21 -3.68 0.08 -13.84
C GLN A 21 -2.96 0.05 -12.48
N GLY A 22 -2.18 1.08 -12.14
CA GLY A 22 -1.34 1.08 -10.94
C GLY A 22 0.14 0.82 -11.25
N TYR A 23 0.84 0.20 -10.31
CA TYR A 23 2.27 -0.11 -10.46
C TYR A 23 2.48 -1.43 -11.18
N ALA A 24 3.60 -1.55 -11.89
CA ALA A 24 4.09 -2.85 -12.33
C ALA A 24 4.36 -3.75 -11.10
N CYS A 25 4.13 -5.05 -11.23
CA CYS A 25 4.39 -5.97 -10.14
C CYS A 25 5.90 -6.09 -9.89
N LYS A 26 6.27 -6.12 -8.61
CA LYS A 26 7.58 -6.54 -8.15
C LYS A 26 7.84 -7.98 -8.61
N ASP A 27 9.10 -8.30 -8.89
CA ASP A 27 9.55 -9.67 -9.17
C ASP A 27 9.09 -10.61 -8.03
N PRO A 28 8.30 -11.66 -8.31
CA PRO A 28 7.81 -12.59 -7.30
C PRO A 28 8.93 -13.22 -6.47
N ALA A 29 10.12 -13.42 -7.04
CA ALA A 29 11.27 -13.97 -6.32
C ALA A 29 11.86 -13.00 -5.27
N LYS A 30 11.50 -11.71 -5.33
CA LYS A 30 11.92 -10.65 -4.40
C LYS A 30 10.81 -10.23 -3.43
N VAL A 31 9.62 -10.82 -3.54
CA VAL A 31 8.53 -10.58 -2.59
C VAL A 31 8.85 -11.28 -1.28
N THR A 32 8.67 -10.58 -0.18
CA THR A 32 8.94 -11.05 1.18
C THR A 32 7.74 -10.78 2.08
N THR A 33 7.74 -11.34 3.28
CA THR A 33 6.70 -11.07 4.29
C THR A 33 6.59 -9.59 4.65
N ASP A 34 7.70 -8.86 4.58
CA ASP A 34 7.76 -7.44 4.95
C ASP A 34 6.99 -6.56 3.96
N ASP A 35 6.84 -7.00 2.71
CA ASP A 35 6.02 -6.30 1.72
C ASP A 35 4.53 -6.26 2.12
N PHE A 36 4.09 -7.14 3.04
CA PHE A 36 2.73 -7.25 3.54
C PHE A 36 2.54 -6.70 4.96
N VAL A 37 3.57 -6.11 5.57
CA VAL A 37 3.50 -5.54 6.91
C VAL A 37 3.52 -4.01 6.85
N TYR A 38 2.39 -3.38 7.12
CA TYR A 38 2.31 -1.92 7.24
C TYR A 38 2.28 -1.46 8.70
N THR A 39 3.28 -0.69 9.11
CA THR A 39 3.39 -0.17 10.49
C THR A 39 3.05 1.31 10.62
N GLY A 40 2.73 2.00 9.52
CA GLY A 40 2.52 3.46 9.51
C GLY A 40 1.32 3.94 10.34
N PHE A 41 0.42 3.04 10.74
CA PHE A 41 -0.69 3.33 11.66
C PHE A 41 -0.29 3.29 13.15
N ARG A 42 0.92 2.85 13.48
CA ARG A 42 1.37 2.79 14.88
C ARG A 42 1.68 4.19 15.40
N GLY A 43 1.35 4.41 16.67
CA GLY A 43 1.66 5.63 17.41
C GLY A 43 0.57 6.71 17.32
N LYS A 44 0.46 7.51 18.39
CA LYS A 44 -0.39 8.71 18.39
C LYS A 44 0.34 9.82 17.62
N LYS A 45 -0.38 10.48 16.71
CA LYS A 45 0.14 11.64 16.00
C LYS A 45 -0.56 12.88 16.52
N THR A 46 0.19 13.88 16.95
CA THR A 46 -0.35 15.18 17.37
C THR A 46 -0.85 15.94 16.15
N PRO A 47 -2.13 16.31 16.08
CA PRO A 47 -2.64 17.14 14.99
C PRO A 47 -1.99 18.53 15.02
N ASN A 48 -1.58 19.05 13.87
CA ASN A 48 -1.00 20.39 13.71
C ASN A 48 -1.75 21.24 12.67
N ASN A 49 -3.04 20.96 12.48
CA ASN A 49 -3.91 21.66 11.53
C ASN A 49 -5.18 22.17 12.22
N VAL A 50 -5.88 23.09 11.55
CA VAL A 50 -7.10 23.75 12.06
C VAL A 50 -8.28 22.80 12.31
N PHE A 51 -8.29 21.63 11.69
CA PHE A 51 -9.34 20.62 11.88
C PHE A 51 -9.10 19.76 13.11
N GLY A 52 -7.92 19.86 13.73
CA GLY A 52 -7.59 19.14 14.94
C GLY A 52 -7.48 17.63 14.76
N ASN A 53 -7.37 17.09 13.54
CA ASN A 53 -7.29 15.63 13.33
C ASN A 53 -6.02 15.24 12.57
N ASN A 54 -5.52 14.02 12.78
CA ASN A 54 -4.48 13.42 11.96
C ASN A 54 -5.06 12.29 11.09
N VAL A 55 -4.77 12.34 9.79
CA VAL A 55 -5.16 11.31 8.84
C VAL A 55 -3.91 10.58 8.38
N THR A 56 -3.87 9.27 8.58
CA THR A 56 -2.84 8.40 8.01
C THR A 56 -3.48 7.53 6.93
N LEU A 57 -2.92 7.56 5.73
CA LEU A 57 -3.43 6.87 4.55
C LEU A 57 -2.51 5.70 4.20
N ALA A 58 -3.09 4.60 3.77
CA ALA A 58 -2.40 3.47 3.15
C ALA A 58 -3.09 3.17 1.81
N PHE A 59 -2.61 3.83 0.76
CA PHE A 59 -2.91 3.51 -0.64
C PHE A 59 -1.76 2.67 -1.22
N SER A 60 -1.88 2.23 -2.48
CA SER A 60 -0.87 1.38 -3.14
C SER A 60 0.50 2.04 -3.38
N ASP A 61 0.62 3.35 -3.22
CA ASP A 61 1.90 4.08 -3.23
C ASP A 61 2.62 4.04 -1.88
N VAL A 62 1.86 4.03 -0.77
CA VAL A 62 2.37 3.95 0.60
C VAL A 62 2.49 2.50 1.08
N PHE A 63 1.59 1.63 0.65
CA PHE A 63 1.57 0.21 0.96
C PHE A 63 1.38 -0.61 -0.33
N PRO A 64 2.48 -0.95 -1.02
CA PRO A 64 2.43 -1.55 -2.36
C PRO A 64 1.73 -2.91 -2.45
N ALA A 65 1.53 -3.62 -1.34
CA ALA A 65 0.72 -4.82 -1.30
C ALA A 65 -0.75 -4.61 -1.71
N PHE A 66 -1.27 -3.37 -1.67
CA PHE A 66 -2.62 -3.05 -2.16
C PHE A 66 -2.72 -2.87 -3.68
N ASN A 67 -1.60 -2.96 -4.41
CA ASN A 67 -1.60 -2.78 -5.86
C ASN A 67 -2.49 -3.84 -6.55
N GLY A 68 -3.37 -3.39 -7.44
CA GLY A 68 -4.32 -4.25 -8.15
C GLY A 68 -5.52 -4.77 -7.33
N LEU A 69 -5.54 -4.58 -6.01
CA LEU A 69 -6.57 -5.16 -5.13
C LEU A 69 -7.83 -4.29 -4.96
N GLY A 70 -7.80 -3.02 -5.41
CA GLY A 70 -8.93 -2.11 -5.27
C GLY A 70 -9.26 -1.70 -3.82
N MET A 71 -8.34 -1.93 -2.88
CA MET A 71 -8.51 -1.60 -1.46
C MET A 71 -7.62 -0.43 -1.02
N SER A 72 -8.07 0.27 0.02
CA SER A 72 -7.28 1.28 0.73
C SER A 72 -7.75 1.34 2.17
N VAL A 73 -6.85 1.73 3.07
CA VAL A 73 -7.15 1.85 4.51
C VAL A 73 -6.73 3.23 4.99
N ARG A 74 -7.53 3.82 5.89
CA ARG A 74 -7.18 5.07 6.58
C ARG A 74 -7.46 4.96 8.07
N VAL A 75 -6.64 5.63 8.86
CA VAL A 75 -6.89 5.89 10.28
C VAL A 75 -7.02 7.39 10.46
N CYS A 76 -8.15 7.82 11.03
CA CYS A 76 -8.39 9.20 11.41
C CYS A 76 -8.37 9.27 12.93
N ASN A 77 -7.40 9.99 13.48
CA ASN A 77 -7.30 10.21 14.91
C ASN A 77 -7.70 11.65 15.22
N SER A 78 -8.72 11.80 16.04
CA SER A 78 -9.04 13.03 16.75
C SER A 78 -8.34 13.03 18.12
N PRO A 79 -8.00 14.20 18.69
CA PRO A 79 -7.28 14.34 19.95
C PRO A 79 -7.94 13.60 21.10
#